data_AF-A0A9W6U3K0-F1
#
_entry.id   AF-A0A9W6U3K0-F1
#
_cell.length_a   1.000
_cell.length_b   1.000
_cell.length_c   1.000
_cell.angle_alpha   90.00
_cell.angle_beta   90.00
_cell.angle_gamma   90.00
#
_symmetry.space_group_name_H-M   'P 1'
#
loop_
_entity.id
_entity.type
_entity.pdbx_description
1 polymer ?
#
loop_
_entity_poly.entity_id
_entity_poly.type
_entity_poly.pdbx_seq_one_letter_code
_entity_poly.pdbx_strand_id
1 'polypeptide(L)'
;MQAAQWTYLTDDMYLLDLQQTIDSSDYFVFQDHLKSVLMAFTRDAYVKGHALQVNGAVHCPSSGEEFLTPDFQSDDTGGDNIDNRVPPNGVLPFSGLVMYMAPLAYLYADPVEIYYVFRELYVRYWSKLNAIRTERGTILPLCKLFEDLIVRSSPAAVFHLINIGLKPLDIAFPWIQSAFSGMLDIDQVLFLWDRIIGYDSLELVAILAAALFHFRANELEFVNTREEADDLFAELIDIPVITLLQDYIFGLPKASS
;
A
#
# COMPACT_ATOMS: atom_id res chain seq x y z
N MET A 1 26.75 -22.02 -8.96
CA MET A 1 27.30 -20.75 -9.47
C MET A 1 26.69 -20.51 -10.85
N GLN A 2 25.43 -20.05 -10.88
CA GLN A 2 24.67 -19.69 -12.10
C GLN A 2 23.36 -19.02 -11.65
N ALA A 3 23.45 -17.90 -10.94
CA ALA A 3 22.30 -17.08 -10.54
C ALA A 3 22.40 -15.65 -11.14
N ALA A 4 23.25 -15.48 -12.15
CA ALA A 4 23.58 -14.19 -12.73
C ALA A 4 22.79 -13.87 -14.02
N GLN A 5 21.70 -14.60 -14.32
CA GLN A 5 21.09 -14.47 -15.65
C GLN A 5 19.92 -13.50 -15.75
N TRP A 6 19.27 -13.04 -14.67
CA TRP A 6 18.18 -12.06 -14.77
C TRP A 6 18.08 -11.16 -13.54
N THR A 7 19.14 -10.40 -13.26
CA THR A 7 19.04 -9.22 -12.40
C THR A 7 18.40 -8.12 -13.22
N TYR A 8 17.20 -7.72 -12.83
CA TYR A 8 16.51 -6.60 -13.47
C TYR A 8 16.99 -5.27 -12.89
N LEU A 9 17.02 -4.21 -13.70
CA LEU A 9 17.37 -2.86 -13.23
C LEU A 9 16.51 -2.42 -12.02
N THR A 10 15.26 -2.87 -11.96
CA THR A 10 14.34 -2.55 -10.87
C THR A 10 14.64 -3.30 -9.58
N ASP A 11 15.39 -4.41 -9.62
CA ASP A 11 15.63 -5.26 -8.45
C ASP A 11 16.34 -4.49 -7.32
N ASP A 12 17.31 -3.64 -7.64
CA ASP A 12 18.02 -2.83 -6.63
C ASP A 12 17.08 -1.86 -5.89
N MET A 13 16.09 -1.30 -6.59
CA MET A 13 15.09 -0.40 -5.98
C MET A 13 14.13 -1.17 -5.08
N TYR A 14 13.76 -2.39 -5.46
CA TYR A 14 12.97 -3.28 -4.59
C TYR A 14 13.74 -3.68 -3.33
N LEU A 15 15.03 -3.99 -3.48
CA LEU A 15 15.89 -4.32 -2.35
C LEU A 15 16.13 -3.13 -1.43
N LEU A 16 16.09 -1.89 -1.95
CA LEU A 16 16.13 -0.67 -1.13
C LEU A 16 14.88 -0.56 -0.24
N ASP A 17 13.68 -0.78 -0.79
CA ASP A 17 12.43 -0.79 0.00
C ASP A 17 12.42 -1.91 1.05
N LEU A 18 12.94 -3.09 0.69
CA LEU A 18 13.15 -4.18 1.64
C LEU A 18 14.09 -3.75 2.77
N GLN A 19 15.22 -3.13 2.45
CA GLN A 19 16.19 -2.68 3.46
C GLN A 19 15.54 -1.71 4.45
N GLN A 20 14.78 -0.74 3.95
CA GLN A 20 14.04 0.21 4.79
C GLN A 20 13.03 -0.49 5.72
N THR A 21 12.38 -1.56 5.22
CA THR A 21 11.40 -2.32 6.01
C THR A 21 12.07 -3.16 7.11
N ILE A 22 13.18 -3.84 6.80
CA ILE A 22 13.90 -4.71 7.75
C ILE A 22 14.78 -3.94 8.76
N ASP A 23 15.06 -2.66 8.50
CA ASP A 23 15.72 -1.79 9.47
C ASP A 23 14.84 -1.50 10.71
N SER A 24 13.55 -1.87 10.66
CA SER A 24 12.67 -1.91 11.84
C SER A 24 13.02 -3.08 12.77
N SER A 25 12.74 -2.91 14.07
CA SER A 25 12.90 -3.98 15.08
C SER A 25 12.01 -5.19 14.84
N ASP A 26 10.95 -5.02 14.05
CA ASP A 26 9.88 -6.01 13.98
C ASP A 26 10.15 -6.99 12.82
N TYR A 27 10.64 -6.49 11.68
CA TYR A 27 10.73 -7.31 10.47
C TYR A 27 12.13 -7.88 10.17
N PHE A 28 13.18 -7.48 10.91
CA PHE A 28 14.57 -7.90 10.61
C PHE A 28 14.75 -9.43 10.57
N VAL A 29 14.03 -10.17 11.43
CA VAL A 29 14.09 -11.64 11.51
C VAL A 29 13.54 -12.33 10.25
N PHE A 30 12.72 -11.63 9.46
CA PHE A 30 12.08 -12.17 8.26
C PHE A 30 12.78 -11.78 6.96
N GLN A 31 13.95 -11.15 7.02
CA GLN A 31 14.67 -10.62 5.85
C GLN A 31 14.73 -11.61 4.68
N ASP A 32 15.16 -12.84 4.92
CA ASP A 32 15.31 -13.85 3.86
C ASP A 32 13.95 -14.29 3.27
N HIS A 33 12.91 -14.34 4.10
CA HIS A 33 11.55 -14.70 3.69
C HIS A 33 10.97 -13.60 2.81
N LEU A 34 11.01 -12.34 3.29
CA LEU A 34 10.50 -11.18 2.57
C LEU A 34 11.27 -10.93 1.28
N LYS A 35 12.59 -11.12 1.26
CA LYS A 35 13.38 -11.05 0.03
C LYS A 35 12.92 -12.08 -0.99
N SER A 36 12.68 -13.32 -0.58
CA SER A 36 12.25 -14.39 -1.47
C SER A 36 10.86 -14.11 -2.05
N VAL A 37 9.92 -13.67 -1.20
CA VAL A 37 8.56 -13.27 -1.59
C VAL A 37 8.59 -12.10 -2.57
N LEU A 38 9.35 -11.05 -2.25
CA LEU A 38 9.47 -9.86 -3.08
C LEU A 38 10.03 -10.21 -4.46
N MET A 39 11.10 -10.99 -4.52
CA MET A 39 11.72 -11.39 -5.78
C MET A 39 10.81 -12.29 -6.62
N ALA A 40 10.05 -13.18 -5.99
CA ALA A 40 9.01 -13.97 -6.68
C ALA A 40 7.92 -13.05 -7.24
N PHE A 41 7.46 -12.08 -6.46
CA PHE A 41 6.45 -11.12 -6.86
C PHE A 41 6.85 -10.27 -8.06
N THR A 42 8.10 -9.79 -8.15
CA THR A 42 8.53 -8.99 -9.31
C THR A 42 8.50 -9.78 -10.62
N ARG A 43 8.60 -11.10 -10.54
CA ARG A 43 8.72 -12.02 -11.70
C ARG A 43 7.39 -12.62 -12.13
N ASP A 44 6.33 -12.53 -11.33
CA ASP A 44 5.04 -13.14 -11.63
C ASP A 44 4.17 -12.26 -12.54
N ALA A 45 4.13 -12.60 -13.83
CA ALA A 45 3.28 -11.95 -14.82
C ALA A 45 1.77 -12.12 -14.57
N TYR A 46 1.36 -13.06 -13.70
CA TYR A 46 -0.03 -13.19 -13.25
C TYR A 46 -0.55 -11.87 -12.67
N VAL A 47 0.28 -11.17 -11.89
CA VAL A 47 -0.07 -9.90 -11.24
C VAL A 47 -0.48 -8.86 -12.29
N LYS A 48 0.28 -8.73 -13.38
CA LYS A 48 -0.01 -7.77 -14.47
C LYS A 48 -1.38 -8.01 -15.11
N GLY A 49 -1.80 -9.28 -15.23
CA GLY A 49 -3.06 -9.67 -15.85
C GLY A 49 -4.28 -9.61 -14.94
N HIS A 50 -4.08 -9.63 -13.62
CA HIS A 50 -5.18 -9.77 -12.65
C HIS A 50 -5.32 -8.58 -11.71
N ALA A 51 -4.22 -7.90 -11.38
CA ALA A 51 -4.29 -6.71 -10.56
C ALA A 51 -5.20 -5.70 -11.23
N LEU A 52 -6.11 -5.09 -10.45
CA LEU A 52 -6.98 -4.04 -10.99
C LEU A 52 -6.13 -2.96 -11.68
N GLN A 53 -4.98 -2.66 -11.08
CA GLN A 53 -4.02 -1.72 -11.63
C GLN A 53 -2.59 -2.12 -11.35
N VAL A 54 -1.73 -1.66 -12.23
CA VAL A 54 -0.28 -1.66 -12.02
C VAL A 54 0.26 -0.28 -12.39
N ASN A 55 1.26 0.20 -11.65
CA ASN A 55 1.81 1.55 -11.80
C ASN A 55 2.81 1.66 -12.97
N GLY A 56 3.19 0.56 -13.62
CA GLY A 56 3.85 0.56 -14.93
C GLY A 56 5.03 -0.40 -15.06
N ALA A 57 5.66 -0.38 -16.22
CA ALA A 57 6.90 -1.12 -16.45
C ALA A 57 7.82 -0.33 -17.39
N VAL A 58 9.12 -0.55 -17.25
CA VAL A 58 10.14 0.03 -18.12
C VAL A 58 10.42 -0.94 -19.27
N HIS A 59 10.50 -0.43 -20.49
CA HIS A 59 11.02 -1.20 -21.61
C HIS A 59 12.53 -1.36 -21.46
N CYS A 60 13.00 -2.58 -21.23
CA CYS A 60 14.41 -2.92 -21.37
C CYS A 60 14.69 -3.18 -22.85
N PRO A 61 15.56 -2.40 -23.51
CA PRO A 61 16.09 -2.83 -24.80
C PRO A 61 16.78 -4.18 -24.57
N SER A 62 16.43 -5.19 -25.37
CA SER A 62 17.14 -6.47 -25.36
C SER A 62 18.62 -6.17 -25.58
N SER A 63 19.47 -6.50 -24.61
CA SER A 63 20.91 -6.57 -24.82
C SER A 63 21.18 -7.75 -25.77
N GLY A 64 21.07 -7.47 -27.06
CA GLY A 64 21.27 -8.39 -28.16
C GLY A 64 21.88 -7.65 -29.34
N GLU A 65 23.21 -7.62 -29.36
CA GLU A 65 24.07 -7.54 -30.54
C GLU A 65 23.88 -6.34 -31.49
N GLU A 66 24.69 -5.29 -31.28
CA GLU A 66 25.30 -4.59 -32.42
C GLU A 66 26.28 -5.56 -33.12
N PHE A 67 25.76 -6.43 -33.99
CA PHE A 67 26.57 -7.04 -35.03
C PHE A 67 25.93 -6.77 -36.39
N LEU A 68 26.66 -5.96 -37.17
CA LEU A 68 26.36 -5.59 -38.54
C LEU A 68 26.10 -6.84 -39.41
N THR A 69 24.90 -6.97 -39.98
CA THR A 69 24.74 -7.55 -41.32
C THR A 69 23.65 -6.80 -42.10
N PRO A 70 23.90 -6.41 -43.37
CA PRO A 70 22.92 -5.74 -44.20
C PRO A 70 22.02 -6.74 -44.94
N ASP A 71 20.78 -6.29 -45.16
CA ASP A 71 19.80 -6.72 -46.17
C ASP A 71 19.37 -8.19 -46.21
N PHE A 72 18.12 -8.44 -45.80
CA PHE A 72 17.14 -9.19 -46.62
C PHE A 72 15.71 -8.75 -46.26
N GLN A 73 14.96 -8.27 -47.26
CA GLN A 73 13.52 -8.04 -47.19
C GLN A 73 12.77 -9.38 -47.09
N SER A 74 11.85 -9.50 -46.13
CA SER A 74 10.68 -10.37 -46.25
C SER A 74 9.52 -9.88 -45.39
N ASP A 75 8.36 -9.81 -46.04
CA ASP A 75 7.02 -9.52 -45.53
C ASP A 75 6.57 -10.42 -44.36
N ASP A 76 5.85 -9.78 -43.44
CA ASP A 76 4.65 -10.20 -42.71
C ASP A 76 4.56 -11.64 -42.15
N THR A 77 4.81 -11.80 -40.85
CA THR A 77 4.05 -12.71 -39.98
C THR A 77 4.21 -12.27 -38.52
N GLY A 78 3.09 -12.11 -37.80
CA GLY A 78 3.01 -11.56 -36.43
C GLY A 78 4.03 -12.17 -35.46
N GLY A 79 5.14 -11.46 -35.26
CA GLY A 79 6.14 -11.77 -34.25
C GLY A 79 5.67 -11.25 -32.89
N ASP A 80 5.52 -12.17 -31.95
CA ASP A 80 5.47 -11.88 -30.51
C ASP A 80 6.67 -10.99 -30.19
N ASN A 81 6.42 -9.68 -30.14
CA ASN A 81 7.37 -8.72 -29.63
C ASN A 81 7.43 -9.06 -28.14
N ILE A 82 8.38 -9.93 -27.75
CA ILE A 82 8.58 -10.33 -26.36
C ILE A 82 8.63 -9.02 -25.59
N ASP A 83 7.54 -8.73 -24.86
CA ASP A 83 7.33 -7.45 -24.20
C ASP A 83 8.38 -7.42 -23.09
N ASN A 84 9.57 -6.90 -23.41
CA ASN A 84 10.73 -6.76 -22.52
C ASN A 84 10.45 -5.69 -21.46
N ARG A 85 9.28 -5.78 -20.83
CA ARG A 85 8.82 -4.91 -19.76
C ARG A 85 9.30 -5.46 -18.46
N VAL A 86 10.03 -4.61 -17.76
CA VAL A 86 10.63 -4.90 -16.48
C VAL A 86 10.03 -3.93 -15.46
N PRO A 87 9.48 -4.43 -14.34
CA PRO A 87 9.41 -5.85 -13.96
C PRO A 87 8.25 -6.60 -14.63
N PRO A 88 8.35 -7.94 -14.82
CA PRO A 88 7.31 -8.76 -15.43
C PRO A 88 5.91 -8.63 -14.81
N ASN A 89 5.84 -8.41 -13.50
CA ASN A 89 4.57 -8.22 -12.78
C ASN A 89 3.87 -6.88 -13.11
N GLY A 90 4.54 -5.98 -13.83
CA GLY A 90 4.00 -4.67 -14.23
C GLY A 90 3.95 -3.63 -13.12
N VAL A 91 4.52 -3.90 -11.94
CA VAL A 91 4.53 -2.98 -10.80
C VAL A 91 5.91 -2.34 -10.69
N LEU A 92 6.07 -1.04 -10.88
CA LEU A 92 7.31 -0.35 -10.55
C LEU A 92 7.52 -0.28 -9.03
N PRO A 93 8.77 -0.38 -8.55
CA PRO A 93 9.10 -0.24 -7.14
C PRO A 93 8.68 1.13 -6.60
N PHE A 94 8.09 1.13 -5.40
CA PHE A 94 7.73 2.32 -4.63
C PHE A 94 7.94 2.04 -3.14
N SER A 95 8.11 3.11 -2.35
CA SER A 95 8.32 2.98 -0.91
C SER A 95 7.05 2.45 -0.21
N GLY A 96 7.23 1.44 0.63
CA GLY A 96 6.14 0.80 1.37
C GLY A 96 5.50 -0.40 0.65
N LEU A 97 6.04 -0.85 -0.50
CA LEU A 97 5.53 -2.06 -1.14
C LEU A 97 5.74 -3.30 -0.25
N VAL A 98 6.94 -3.44 0.33
CA VAL A 98 7.26 -4.56 1.22
C VAL A 98 6.41 -4.53 2.49
N MET A 99 5.93 -3.36 2.91
CA MET A 99 5.02 -3.23 4.05
C MET A 99 3.65 -3.92 3.82
N TYR A 100 3.24 -4.18 2.58
CA TYR A 100 2.03 -4.97 2.32
C TYR A 100 2.23 -6.49 2.47
N MET A 101 3.47 -6.98 2.50
CA MET A 101 3.78 -8.40 2.69
C MET A 101 4.40 -8.68 4.07
N ALA A 102 5.04 -7.70 4.69
CA ALA A 102 5.78 -7.87 5.94
C ALA A 102 4.94 -8.42 7.11
N PRO A 103 3.71 -7.91 7.39
CA PRO A 103 2.87 -8.45 8.46
C PRO A 103 2.50 -9.92 8.28
N LEU A 104 2.44 -10.41 7.03
CA LEU A 104 2.08 -11.80 6.73
C LEU A 104 3.18 -12.79 7.17
N ALA A 105 4.42 -12.33 7.36
CA ALA A 105 5.51 -13.17 7.85
C ALA A 105 5.31 -13.61 9.32
N TYR A 106 4.43 -12.94 10.06
CA TYR A 106 4.00 -13.38 11.39
C TYR A 106 2.92 -14.47 11.35
N LEU A 107 2.23 -14.62 10.22
CA LEU A 107 1.16 -15.61 10.05
C LEU A 107 1.64 -16.91 9.43
N TYR A 108 2.63 -16.85 8.54
CA TYR A 108 3.10 -18.00 7.76
C TYR A 108 4.61 -18.18 7.91
N ALA A 109 5.03 -19.42 8.15
CA ALA A 109 6.45 -19.77 8.25
C ALA A 109 7.09 -20.00 6.87
N ASP A 110 6.32 -20.45 5.87
CA ASP A 110 6.84 -20.72 4.53
C ASP A 110 6.73 -19.46 3.64
N PRO A 111 7.82 -18.94 3.05
CA PRO A 111 7.75 -17.81 2.12
C PRO A 111 6.85 -18.07 0.90
N VAL A 112 6.64 -19.33 0.52
CA VAL A 112 5.70 -19.67 -0.57
C VAL A 112 4.26 -19.34 -0.18
N GLU A 113 3.87 -19.62 1.05
CA GLU A 113 2.53 -19.30 1.56
C GLU A 113 2.34 -17.78 1.66
N ILE A 114 3.33 -17.06 2.22
CA ILE A 114 3.34 -15.60 2.26
C ILE A 114 3.13 -15.04 0.86
N TYR A 115 3.85 -15.57 -0.13
CA TYR A 115 3.78 -15.12 -1.51
C TYR A 115 2.37 -15.26 -2.10
N TYR A 116 1.75 -16.44 -2.00
CA TYR A 116 0.43 -16.65 -2.59
C TYR A 116 -0.64 -15.82 -1.90
N VAL A 117 -0.59 -15.66 -0.58
CA VAL A 117 -1.53 -14.79 0.15
C VAL A 117 -1.32 -13.33 -0.23
N PHE A 118 -0.07 -12.86 -0.25
CA PHE A 118 0.26 -11.50 -0.67
C PHE A 118 -0.19 -11.20 -2.09
N ARG A 119 0.03 -12.12 -3.04
CA ARG A 119 -0.36 -11.95 -4.44
C ARG A 119 -1.86 -11.70 -4.57
N GLU A 120 -2.69 -12.50 -3.89
CA GLU A 120 -4.14 -12.34 -3.93
C GLU A 120 -4.58 -11.02 -3.25
N LEU A 121 -3.98 -10.66 -2.11
CA LEU A 121 -4.27 -9.38 -1.45
C LEU A 121 -3.87 -8.18 -2.31
N TYR A 122 -2.72 -8.25 -2.98
CA TYR A 122 -2.24 -7.17 -3.84
C TYR A 122 -3.15 -6.98 -5.05
N VAL A 123 -3.44 -8.07 -5.75
CA VAL A 123 -4.30 -8.07 -6.95
C VAL A 123 -5.68 -7.52 -6.63
N ARG A 124 -6.28 -7.93 -5.51
CA ARG A 124 -7.66 -7.55 -5.13
C ARG A 124 -7.77 -6.20 -4.43
N TYR A 125 -6.79 -5.84 -3.61
CA TYR A 125 -6.87 -4.68 -2.71
C TYR A 125 -5.71 -3.71 -2.91
N TRP A 126 -4.46 -4.11 -2.64
CA TRP A 126 -3.34 -3.13 -2.53
C TRP A 126 -2.99 -2.42 -3.84
N SER A 127 -3.23 -3.06 -4.99
CA SER A 127 -3.12 -2.42 -6.30
C SER A 127 -4.01 -1.18 -6.45
N LYS A 128 -5.16 -1.13 -5.77
CA LYS A 128 -6.11 -0.01 -5.79
C LYS A 128 -5.61 1.22 -5.02
N LEU A 129 -4.68 1.03 -4.08
CA LEU A 129 -4.12 2.09 -3.24
C LEU A 129 -2.96 2.82 -3.92
N ASN A 130 -2.40 2.24 -4.98
CA ASN A 130 -1.16 2.72 -5.62
C ASN A 130 -1.36 3.33 -7.00
N ALA A 131 -2.62 3.59 -7.40
CA ALA A 131 -2.92 4.14 -8.70
C ALA A 131 -4.13 5.11 -8.68
N ILE A 132 -4.00 6.20 -9.44
CA ILE A 132 -4.97 7.30 -9.45
C ILE A 132 -6.16 6.94 -10.33
N ARG A 133 -7.27 6.48 -9.73
CA ARG A 133 -8.57 6.29 -10.39
C ARG A 133 -9.74 6.67 -9.50
N THR A 134 -10.92 6.77 -10.12
CA THR A 134 -12.17 7.22 -9.52
C THR A 134 -13.12 6.09 -9.12
N GLU A 135 -12.72 4.83 -9.28
CA GLU A 135 -13.50 3.66 -8.91
C GLU A 135 -13.59 3.48 -7.39
N ARG A 136 -14.69 2.90 -6.88
CA ARG A 136 -14.84 2.72 -5.43
C ARG A 136 -13.70 1.87 -4.85
N GLY A 137 -13.22 2.28 -3.68
CA GLY A 137 -12.12 1.62 -2.99
C GLY A 137 -10.72 1.89 -3.58
N THR A 138 -10.57 2.74 -4.58
CA THR A 138 -9.25 3.26 -4.98
C THR A 138 -8.83 4.45 -4.12
N ILE A 139 -7.55 4.80 -4.17
CA ILE A 139 -6.96 5.82 -3.30
C ILE A 139 -7.71 7.17 -3.30
N LEU A 140 -8.15 7.68 -4.48
CA LEU A 140 -8.84 8.97 -4.55
C LEU A 140 -10.22 8.97 -3.86
N PRO A 141 -11.15 8.04 -4.17
CA PRO A 141 -12.41 7.94 -3.42
C PRO A 141 -12.22 7.65 -1.93
N LEU A 142 -11.17 6.92 -1.53
CA LEU A 142 -10.87 6.71 -0.10
C LEU A 142 -10.45 8.01 0.59
N CYS A 143 -9.59 8.82 -0.04
CA CYS A 143 -9.22 10.14 0.48
C CYS A 143 -10.45 11.04 0.62
N LYS A 144 -11.31 11.06 -0.40
CA LYS A 144 -12.57 11.81 -0.34
C LYS A 144 -13.51 11.31 0.76
N LEU A 145 -13.66 9.98 0.89
CA LEU A 145 -14.47 9.37 1.94
C LEU A 145 -13.97 9.79 3.32
N PHE A 146 -12.66 9.77 3.54
CA PHE A 146 -12.04 10.27 4.77
C PHE A 146 -12.42 11.73 5.04
N GLU A 147 -12.23 12.63 4.05
CA GLU A 147 -12.57 14.05 4.19
C GLU A 147 -14.06 14.27 4.53
N ASP A 148 -14.96 13.58 3.83
CA ASP A 148 -16.41 13.65 4.06
C ASP A 148 -16.77 13.17 5.47
N LEU A 149 -16.08 12.13 5.97
CA LEU A 149 -16.32 11.56 7.30
C LEU A 149 -15.86 12.50 8.42
N ILE A 150 -14.64 13.04 8.37
CA ILE A 150 -14.11 13.91 9.43
C ILE A 150 -14.84 15.24 9.52
N VAL A 151 -15.29 15.80 8.39
CA VAL A 151 -16.09 17.05 8.38
C VAL A 151 -17.43 16.81 9.05
N ARG A 152 -18.01 15.61 8.89
CA ARG A 152 -19.28 15.26 9.52
C ARG A 152 -19.14 14.93 10.99
N SER A 153 -18.09 14.23 11.40
CA SER A 153 -17.94 13.75 12.78
C SER A 153 -17.26 14.76 13.70
N SER A 154 -16.33 15.58 13.17
CA SER A 154 -15.49 16.48 13.97
C SER A 154 -15.21 17.81 13.25
N PRO A 155 -16.24 18.60 12.88
CA PRO A 155 -16.06 19.81 12.07
C PRO A 155 -15.21 20.90 12.75
N ALA A 156 -15.25 21.01 14.08
CA ALA A 156 -14.49 22.02 14.82
C ALA A 156 -12.97 21.76 14.73
N ALA A 157 -12.53 20.54 15.01
CA ALA A 157 -11.15 20.10 14.81
C ALA A 157 -10.68 20.32 13.37
N VAL A 158 -11.49 19.94 12.37
CA VAL A 158 -11.14 20.15 10.96
C VAL A 158 -10.98 21.63 10.62
N PHE A 159 -11.92 22.48 11.07
CA PHE A 159 -11.85 23.93 10.84
C PHE A 159 -10.60 24.53 11.48
N HIS A 160 -10.28 24.13 12.71
CA HIS A 160 -9.09 24.57 13.41
C HIS A 160 -7.80 24.19 12.68
N LEU A 161 -7.64 22.91 12.30
CA LEU A 161 -6.49 22.44 11.54
C LEU A 161 -6.28 23.22 10.23
N ILE A 162 -7.37 23.45 9.49
CA ILE A 162 -7.31 24.25 8.25
C ILE A 162 -6.87 25.69 8.52
N ASN A 163 -7.33 26.32 9.62
CA ASN A 163 -6.96 27.68 9.98
C ASN A 163 -5.47 27.83 10.30
N ILE A 164 -4.85 26.80 10.86
CA ILE A 164 -3.39 26.76 11.10
C ILE A 164 -2.60 26.25 9.88
N GLY A 165 -3.27 26.01 8.75
CA GLY A 165 -2.64 25.61 7.48
C GLY A 165 -2.39 24.11 7.34
N LEU A 166 -2.94 23.28 8.23
CA LEU A 166 -2.84 21.82 8.16
C LEU A 166 -4.06 21.22 7.50
N LYS A 167 -3.86 20.45 6.43
CA LYS A 167 -4.93 19.65 5.84
C LYS A 167 -4.93 18.28 6.53
N PRO A 168 -6.06 17.83 7.10
CA PRO A 168 -6.15 16.51 7.71
C PRO A 168 -5.70 15.36 6.79
N LEU A 169 -5.95 15.49 5.48
CA LEU A 169 -5.54 14.49 4.50
C LEU A 169 -4.01 14.38 4.38
N ASP A 170 -3.25 15.45 4.56
CA ASP A 170 -1.78 15.41 4.53
C ASP A 170 -1.20 14.62 5.73
N ILE A 171 -2.00 14.40 6.79
CA ILE A 171 -1.65 13.53 7.92
C ILE A 171 -2.12 12.10 7.64
N ALA A 172 -3.36 11.91 7.19
CA ALA A 172 -3.97 10.60 7.03
C ALA A 172 -3.57 9.84 5.75
N PHE A 173 -3.11 10.55 4.72
CA PHE A 173 -2.82 9.95 3.41
C PHE A 173 -1.81 8.78 3.49
N PRO A 174 -0.68 8.89 4.21
CA PRO A 174 0.24 7.76 4.39
C PRO A 174 -0.43 6.54 5.01
N TRP A 175 -1.33 6.74 5.98
CA TRP A 175 -2.06 5.64 6.63
C TRP A 175 -3.00 4.94 5.65
N ILE A 176 -3.72 5.74 4.85
CA ILE A 176 -4.65 5.22 3.85
C ILE A 176 -3.89 4.47 2.75
N GLN A 177 -2.78 5.05 2.27
CA GLN A 177 -1.97 4.44 1.23
C GLN A 177 -1.34 3.14 1.73
N SER A 178 -0.75 3.11 2.93
CA SER A 178 -0.11 1.89 3.47
C SER A 178 -1.08 0.85 4.02
N ALA A 179 -2.40 1.12 3.98
CA ALA A 179 -3.42 0.34 4.68
C ALA A 179 -3.05 0.11 6.16
N PHE A 180 -2.52 1.16 6.80
CA PHE A 180 -1.99 1.21 8.16
C PHE A 180 -0.77 0.34 8.47
N SER A 181 -0.21 -0.38 7.48
CA SER A 181 1.04 -1.10 7.69
C SER A 181 2.16 -0.11 8.01
N GLY A 182 2.94 -0.42 9.05
CA GLY A 182 4.02 0.44 9.58
C GLY A 182 3.56 1.57 10.48
N MET A 183 2.25 1.73 10.70
CA MET A 183 1.70 2.77 11.58
C MET A 183 1.08 2.20 12.85
N LEU A 184 0.55 0.99 12.80
CA LEU A 184 -0.05 0.28 13.93
C LEU A 184 0.77 -0.95 14.28
N ASP A 185 0.56 -1.47 15.49
CA ASP A 185 1.02 -2.80 15.86
C ASP A 185 0.58 -3.86 14.84
N ILE A 186 1.43 -4.85 14.62
CA ILE A 186 1.21 -5.92 13.62
C ILE A 186 -0.14 -6.60 13.82
N ASP A 187 -0.50 -6.93 15.06
CA ASP A 187 -1.78 -7.56 15.38
C ASP A 187 -2.96 -6.66 14.98
N GLN A 188 -2.86 -5.35 15.22
CA GLN A 188 -3.89 -4.38 14.86
C GLN A 188 -4.01 -4.19 13.34
N VAL A 189 -2.89 -4.19 12.61
CA VAL A 189 -2.88 -4.21 11.14
C VAL A 189 -3.57 -5.48 10.62
N LEU A 190 -3.23 -6.64 11.16
CA LEU A 190 -3.82 -7.91 10.75
C LEU A 190 -5.32 -7.98 11.08
N PHE A 191 -5.77 -7.43 12.21
CA PHE A 191 -7.20 -7.31 12.52
C PHE A 191 -7.93 -6.39 11.56
N LEU A 192 -7.34 -5.27 11.16
CA LEU A 192 -7.91 -4.41 10.12
C LEU A 192 -8.06 -5.17 8.81
N TRP A 193 -7.00 -5.87 8.39
CA TRP A 193 -6.97 -6.60 7.12
C TRP A 193 -7.96 -7.76 7.11
N ASP A 194 -8.13 -8.48 8.23
CA ASP A 194 -9.18 -9.50 8.38
C ASP A 194 -10.57 -8.92 8.12
N ARG A 195 -10.85 -7.70 8.59
CA ARG A 195 -12.12 -7.02 8.31
C ARG A 195 -12.24 -6.56 6.87
N ILE A 196 -11.18 -6.04 6.26
CA ILE A 196 -11.16 -5.70 4.83
C ILE A 196 -11.51 -6.92 3.99
N ILE A 197 -10.92 -8.07 4.30
CA ILE A 197 -11.20 -9.34 3.61
C ILE A 197 -12.63 -9.81 3.88
N GLY A 198 -13.07 -9.78 5.14
CA GLY A 198 -14.39 -10.25 5.54
C GLY A 198 -15.55 -9.42 4.95
N TYR A 199 -15.35 -8.11 4.77
CA TYR A 199 -16.33 -7.22 4.13
C TYR A 199 -16.06 -6.95 2.65
N ASP A 200 -14.94 -7.42 2.11
CA ASP A 200 -14.46 -7.14 0.74
C ASP A 200 -14.44 -5.63 0.41
N SER A 201 -13.96 -4.81 1.36
CA SER A 201 -14.01 -3.34 1.23
C SER A 201 -12.82 -2.63 1.82
N LEU A 202 -12.13 -1.84 0.98
CA LEU A 202 -11.07 -0.91 1.40
C LEU A 202 -11.60 0.37 2.05
N GLU A 203 -12.92 0.62 2.05
CA GLU A 203 -13.50 1.79 2.71
C GLU A 203 -13.19 1.80 4.21
N LEU A 204 -12.98 0.62 4.82
CA LEU A 204 -12.56 0.48 6.22
C LEU A 204 -11.25 1.20 6.54
N VAL A 205 -10.35 1.34 5.58
CA VAL A 205 -9.09 2.08 5.76
C VAL A 205 -9.39 3.57 5.97
N ALA A 206 -10.23 4.17 5.12
CA ALA A 206 -10.63 5.57 5.27
C ALA A 206 -11.49 5.80 6.53
N ILE A 207 -12.35 4.83 6.87
CA ILE A 207 -13.19 4.88 8.07
C ILE A 207 -12.31 4.84 9.33
N LEU A 208 -11.29 3.98 9.39
CA LEU A 208 -10.36 3.93 10.51
C LEU A 208 -9.60 5.26 10.65
N ALA A 209 -9.10 5.82 9.55
CA ALA A 209 -8.43 7.12 9.57
C ALA A 209 -9.36 8.22 10.13
N ALA A 210 -10.63 8.23 9.72
CA ALA A 210 -11.62 9.19 10.24
C ALA A 210 -11.94 8.93 11.72
N ALA A 211 -12.01 7.67 12.14
CA ALA A 211 -12.23 7.28 13.53
C ALA A 211 -11.10 7.78 14.45
N LEU A 212 -9.85 7.70 14.00
CA LEU A 212 -8.69 8.22 14.73
C LEU A 212 -8.76 9.74 14.93
N PHE A 213 -9.10 10.47 13.88
CA PHE A 213 -9.34 11.92 13.97
C PHE A 213 -10.50 12.25 14.89
N HIS A 214 -11.57 11.46 14.87
CA HIS A 214 -12.70 11.66 15.75
C HIS A 214 -12.34 11.39 17.21
N PHE A 215 -11.60 10.33 17.47
CA PHE A 215 -11.12 9.95 18.80
C PHE A 215 -10.26 11.03 19.45
N ARG A 216 -9.39 11.70 18.67
CA ARG A 216 -8.51 12.78 19.12
C ARG A 216 -9.06 14.18 18.86
N ALA A 217 -10.34 14.33 18.53
CA ALA A 217 -10.89 15.58 18.04
C ALA A 217 -10.72 16.74 19.04
N ASN A 218 -10.91 16.47 20.34
CA ASN A 218 -10.78 17.49 21.37
C ASN A 218 -9.34 17.97 21.48
N GLU A 219 -8.36 17.07 21.44
CA GLU A 219 -6.94 17.41 21.50
C GLU A 219 -6.49 18.17 20.23
N LEU A 220 -6.99 17.77 19.06
CA LEU A 220 -6.69 18.43 17.78
C LEU A 220 -7.12 19.89 17.74
N GLU A 221 -8.16 20.30 18.47
CA GLU A 221 -8.59 21.70 18.57
C GLU A 221 -7.58 22.61 19.31
N PHE A 222 -6.63 22.03 20.02
CA PHE A 222 -5.59 22.77 20.76
C PHE A 222 -4.21 22.72 20.10
N VAL A 223 -4.04 21.89 19.07
CA VAL A 223 -2.80 21.76 18.30
C VAL A 223 -2.52 23.03 17.50
N ASN A 224 -1.30 23.52 17.47
CA ASN A 224 -0.91 24.74 16.75
C ASN A 224 0.09 24.51 15.63
N THR A 225 0.74 23.35 15.59
CA THR A 225 1.76 23.02 14.58
C THR A 225 1.61 21.60 14.04
N ARG A 226 2.33 21.29 12.95
CA ARG A 226 2.33 19.94 12.36
C ARG A 226 2.93 18.93 13.33
N GLU A 227 4.00 19.32 14.00
CA GLU A 227 4.74 18.47 14.94
C GLU A 227 3.86 18.05 16.11
N GLU A 228 3.08 18.97 16.70
CA GLU A 228 2.11 18.65 17.75
C GLU A 228 1.02 17.68 17.27
N ALA A 229 0.57 17.81 16.02
CA ALA A 229 -0.38 16.86 15.43
C ALA A 229 0.26 15.47 15.25
N ASP A 230 1.51 15.42 14.77
CA ASP A 230 2.24 14.17 14.59
C ASP A 230 2.51 13.47 15.92
N ASP A 231 2.91 14.22 16.96
CA ASP A 231 3.13 13.71 18.32
C ASP A 231 1.83 13.11 18.90
N LEU A 232 0.69 13.78 18.70
CA LEU A 232 -0.63 13.29 19.12
C LEU A 232 -0.99 11.93 18.47
N PHE A 233 -0.52 11.72 17.24
CA PHE A 233 -0.72 10.48 16.49
C PHE A 233 0.49 9.51 16.55
N ALA A 234 1.56 9.85 17.28
CA ALA A 234 2.64 8.89 17.51
C ALA A 234 2.18 7.74 18.43
N GLU A 235 1.21 8.01 19.31
CA GLU A 235 0.57 7.03 20.21
C GLU A 235 -0.43 6.09 19.50
N LEU A 236 -0.51 6.10 18.16
CA LEU A 236 -1.45 5.27 17.40
C LEU A 236 -1.18 3.76 17.53
N ILE A 237 0.05 3.38 17.89
CA ILE A 237 0.52 1.99 17.94
C ILE A 237 -0.37 1.11 18.85
N ASP A 238 -0.75 1.62 20.02
CA ASP A 238 -1.49 0.87 21.05
C ASP A 238 -3.02 0.88 20.87
N ILE A 239 -3.54 1.41 19.76
CA ILE A 239 -4.99 1.61 19.59
C ILE A 239 -5.70 0.29 19.24
N PRO A 240 -6.76 -0.10 19.98
CA PRO A 240 -7.58 -1.26 19.65
C PRO A 240 -8.47 -0.94 18.44
N VAL A 241 -7.99 -1.25 17.23
CA VAL A 241 -8.61 -0.91 15.94
C VAL A 241 -10.06 -1.35 15.87
N ILE A 242 -10.36 -2.57 16.31
CA ILE A 242 -11.71 -3.13 16.21
C ILE A 242 -12.69 -2.36 17.09
N THR A 243 -12.29 -2.05 18.33
CA THR A 243 -13.12 -1.28 19.26
C THR A 243 -13.35 0.12 18.73
N LEU A 244 -12.30 0.79 18.25
CA LEU A 244 -12.39 2.13 17.70
C LEU A 244 -13.31 2.19 16.47
N LEU A 245 -13.20 1.22 15.54
CA LEU A 245 -14.07 1.13 14.38
C LEU A 245 -15.53 0.95 14.78
N GLN A 246 -15.80 0.07 15.76
CA GLN A 246 -17.16 -0.17 16.25
C GLN A 246 -17.75 1.08 16.89
N ASP A 247 -16.99 1.74 17.75
CA ASP A 247 -17.42 2.98 18.42
C ASP A 247 -17.70 4.09 17.41
N TYR A 248 -16.85 4.24 16.38
CA TYR A 248 -17.07 5.27 15.36
C TYR A 248 -18.28 4.98 14.46
N ILE A 249 -18.45 3.73 14.00
CA ILE A 249 -19.53 3.35 13.09
C ILE A 249 -20.89 3.36 13.80
N PHE A 250 -20.95 2.91 15.05
CA PHE A 250 -22.22 2.71 15.77
C PHE A 250 -22.49 3.74 16.87
N GLY A 251 -21.48 4.46 17.34
CA GLY A 251 -21.58 5.44 18.43
C GLY A 251 -22.01 6.83 18.00
N LEU A 252 -21.96 7.17 16.71
CA LEU A 252 -22.46 8.46 16.23
C LEU A 252 -23.98 8.53 16.40
N PRO A 253 -24.53 9.59 17.03
CA PRO A 253 -25.98 9.73 17.19
C PRO A 253 -26.63 9.73 15.81
N LYS A 254 -27.53 8.78 15.57
CA LYS A 254 -28.30 8.71 14.33
C LYS A 254 -29.02 10.04 14.18
N ALA A 255 -28.71 10.79 13.12
CA ALA A 255 -29.46 11.98 12.76
C ALA A 255 -30.94 11.57 12.67
N SER A 256 -31.76 12.14 13.57
CA SER A 256 -33.20 11.93 13.58
C SER A 256 -33.75 12.30 12.21
N SER A 257 -34.35 11.32 11.55
CA SER A 257 -35.02 11.43 10.25
C SER A 257 -36.19 12.41 10.30
#